data_AF-W0U1N4-F1
#
_entry.id   AF-W0U1N4-F1
#
_cell.length_a   1.000
_cell.length_b   1.000
_cell.length_c   1.000
_cell.angle_alpha   90.00
_cell.angle_beta   90.00
_cell.angle_gamma   90.00
#
_symmetry.space_group_name_H-M   'P 1'
#
loop_
_entity.id
_entity.type
_entity.pdbx_description
1 polymer ?
#
loop_
_entity_poly.entity_id
_entity_poly.type
_entity_poly.pdbx_seq_one_letter_code
_entity_poly.pdbx_strand_id
1 'polypeptide(L)'
;LALMVYITVGSAAYPILEFLEEWGTENFEEISPAVIPQATKIFVNGCWVGIHRDPDMLVKTLRRLRRRVDVNTEVGVVRDIRLKELRIYTDYGRCSRPLFIVEKQRLLIKKKDIQALQQRETPEDGGWHDLVSKGFIEYIDTEEEETTMISMTINDLVSARLNPEEAYSDTYTHCEIHPSLILGVCASIIPFPDHNQ
;
A
#
# COMPACT_ATOMS: atom_id res chain seq x y z
N LEU A 1 -8.03 16.58 -9.47
CA LEU A 1 -7.69 15.55 -8.46
C LEU A 1 -8.99 15.02 -7.87
N ALA A 2 -9.06 13.71 -7.63
CA ALA A 2 -10.20 13.11 -6.94
C ALA A 2 -10.15 13.45 -5.42
N LEU A 3 -11.27 13.27 -4.72
CA LEU A 3 -11.47 13.79 -3.36
C LEU A 3 -10.41 13.36 -2.34
N MET A 4 -9.92 12.11 -2.42
CA MET A 4 -8.98 11.54 -1.44
C MET A 4 -7.57 11.34 -2.01
N VAL A 5 -7.26 11.94 -3.17
CA VAL A 5 -5.91 11.86 -3.73
C VAL A 5 -4.96 12.69 -2.86
N TYR A 6 -3.85 12.05 -2.48
CA TYR A 6 -2.73 12.65 -1.77
C TYR A 6 -1.49 12.68 -2.67
N ILE A 7 -0.79 13.81 -2.71
CA ILE A 7 0.46 13.96 -3.45
C ILE A 7 1.62 13.85 -2.48
N THR A 8 2.55 12.93 -2.74
CA THR A 8 3.71 12.71 -1.87
C THR A 8 4.61 13.94 -1.83
N VAL A 9 5.11 14.29 -0.64
CA VAL A 9 6.13 15.34 -0.45
C VAL A 9 7.55 14.77 -0.51
N GLY A 10 7.66 13.44 -0.42
CA GLY A 10 8.92 12.73 -0.49
C GLY A 10 9.59 12.59 0.87
N SER A 11 10.54 11.66 0.95
CA SER A 11 11.32 11.40 2.16
C SER A 11 12.76 11.04 1.80
N ALA A 12 13.66 11.17 2.77
CA ALA A 12 15.05 10.78 2.60
C ALA A 12 15.15 9.29 2.29
N ALA A 13 15.92 8.93 1.26
CA ALA A 13 16.16 7.53 0.90
C ALA A 13 17.16 6.83 1.84
N TYR A 14 17.99 7.61 2.54
CA TYR A 14 19.08 7.09 3.36
C TYR A 14 18.66 6.05 4.41
N PRO A 15 17.58 6.24 5.21
CA PRO A 15 17.12 5.22 6.15
C PRO A 15 16.68 3.92 5.49
N ILE A 16 16.18 3.99 4.24
CA ILE A 16 15.82 2.79 3.46
C ILE A 16 17.09 2.06 3.00
N LEU A 17 18.12 2.80 2.58
CA LEU A 17 19.39 2.20 2.16
C LEU A 17 20.08 1.49 3.34
N GLU A 18 20.16 2.13 4.51
CA GLU A 18 20.69 1.50 5.74
C GLU A 18 19.90 0.23 6.09
N PHE A 19 18.56 0.31 6.06
CA PHE A 19 17.71 -0.86 6.29
C PHE A 19 17.98 -2.00 5.29
N LEU A 20 18.18 -1.69 4.01
CA LEU A 20 18.46 -2.69 2.98
C LEU A 20 19.81 -3.38 3.19
N GLU A 21 20.83 -2.63 3.59
CA GLU A 21 22.17 -3.16 3.93
C GLU A 21 22.09 -4.09 5.15
N GLU A 22 21.38 -3.68 6.21
CA GLU A 22 21.20 -4.49 7.42
C GLU A 22 20.40 -5.78 7.17
N TRP A 23 19.49 -5.76 6.21
CA TRP A 23 18.59 -6.89 5.89
C TRP A 23 19.11 -7.79 4.76
N GLY A 24 20.41 -7.77 4.48
CA GLY A 24 21.05 -8.78 3.62
C GLY A 24 20.92 -8.51 2.13
N THR A 25 20.83 -7.24 1.73
CA THR A 25 21.02 -6.84 0.33
C THR A 25 22.49 -6.98 -0.03
N GLU A 26 22.79 -7.81 -1.04
CA GLU A 26 24.16 -8.04 -1.52
C GLU A 26 24.55 -6.94 -2.53
N ASN A 27 25.69 -6.29 -2.30
CA ASN A 27 26.22 -5.25 -3.18
C ASN A 27 26.91 -5.87 -4.43
N PHE A 28 27.05 -5.10 -5.51
CA PHE A 28 27.68 -5.51 -6.76
C PHE A 28 29.11 -6.00 -6.60
N GLU A 29 29.85 -5.44 -5.65
CA GLU A 29 31.24 -5.83 -5.37
C GLU A 29 31.34 -7.26 -4.80
N GLU A 30 30.26 -7.76 -4.20
CA GLU A 30 30.22 -9.03 -3.47
C GLU A 30 29.63 -10.18 -4.30
N ILE A 31 29.02 -9.88 -5.45
CA ILE A 31 28.21 -10.86 -6.21
C ILE A 31 28.89 -11.34 -7.48
N SER A 32 28.77 -12.65 -7.74
CA SER A 32 29.08 -13.21 -9.05
C SER A 32 27.94 -12.92 -10.04
N PRO A 33 28.23 -12.53 -11.29
CA PRO A 33 27.21 -12.33 -12.33
C PRO A 33 26.31 -13.55 -12.57
N ALA A 34 26.77 -14.76 -12.20
CA ALA A 34 25.98 -15.99 -12.33
C ALA A 34 24.76 -16.05 -11.39
N VAL A 35 24.76 -15.31 -10.28
CA VAL A 35 23.68 -15.33 -9.27
C VAL A 35 22.54 -14.36 -9.64
N ILE A 36 22.84 -13.32 -10.42
CA ILE A 36 21.91 -12.24 -10.78
C ILE A 36 20.59 -12.76 -11.40
N PRO A 37 20.58 -13.75 -12.32
CA PRO A 37 19.33 -14.25 -12.90
C PRO A 37 18.42 -14.99 -11.91
N GLN A 38 18.99 -15.49 -10.80
CA GLN A 38 18.27 -16.25 -9.79
C GLN A 38 17.71 -15.35 -8.68
N ALA A 39 18.44 -14.29 -8.33
CA ALA A 39 18.06 -13.33 -7.31
C ALA A 39 17.07 -12.26 -7.82
N THR A 40 16.54 -11.47 -6.90
CA THR A 40 15.70 -10.31 -7.20
C THR A 40 16.52 -9.03 -7.12
N LYS A 41 16.38 -8.18 -8.13
CA LYS A 41 17.08 -6.89 -8.24
C LYS A 41 16.35 -5.85 -7.39
N ILE A 42 17.08 -5.10 -6.57
CA ILE A 42 16.51 -4.07 -5.70
C ILE A 42 16.84 -2.68 -6.26
N PHE A 43 15.81 -1.89 -6.51
CA PHE A 43 15.92 -0.52 -6.97
C PHE A 43 15.37 0.44 -5.92
N VAL A 44 16.07 1.53 -5.67
CA VAL A 44 15.61 2.65 -4.84
C VAL A 44 15.67 3.92 -5.69
N ASN A 45 14.52 4.55 -5.95
CA ASN A 45 14.38 5.73 -6.81
C ASN A 45 15.07 5.55 -8.19
N GLY A 46 14.94 4.35 -8.77
CA GLY A 46 15.53 3.99 -10.07
C GLY A 46 17.00 3.56 -10.02
N CYS A 47 17.72 3.81 -8.92
CA CYS A 47 19.08 3.32 -8.75
C CYS A 47 19.07 1.84 -8.36
N TRP A 48 19.78 1.00 -9.11
CA TRP A 48 19.99 -0.40 -8.73
C TRP A 48 20.96 -0.46 -7.56
N VAL A 49 20.48 -0.86 -6.38
CA VAL A 49 21.26 -0.86 -5.12
C VAL A 49 21.96 -2.21 -4.91
N GLY A 50 21.31 -3.31 -5.29
CA GLY A 50 21.87 -4.64 -5.11
C GLY A 50 20.90 -5.75 -5.47
N ILE A 51 21.17 -6.94 -4.97
CA ILE A 51 20.30 -8.10 -5.16
C ILE A 51 19.91 -8.72 -3.81
N HIS A 52 18.80 -9.43 -3.79
CA HIS A 52 18.34 -10.15 -2.61
C HIS A 52 17.73 -11.49 -3.00
N ARG A 53 18.00 -12.51 -2.17
CA ARG A 53 17.57 -13.91 -2.42
C ARG A 53 16.15 -14.20 -1.95
N ASP A 54 15.69 -13.53 -0.88
CA ASP A 54 14.35 -13.67 -0.31
C ASP A 54 13.57 -12.33 -0.32
N PRO A 55 13.12 -11.83 -1.49
CA PRO A 55 12.41 -10.56 -1.58
C PRO A 55 11.04 -10.58 -0.87
N ASP A 56 10.44 -11.75 -0.65
CA ASP A 56 9.13 -11.88 0.01
C ASP A 56 9.20 -11.42 1.47
N MET A 57 10.20 -11.91 2.19
CA MET A 57 10.44 -11.52 3.58
C MET A 57 10.74 -10.03 3.70
N LEU A 58 11.53 -9.48 2.77
CA LEU A 58 11.92 -8.08 2.75
C LEU A 58 10.70 -7.17 2.54
N VAL A 59 9.87 -7.45 1.53
CA VAL A 59 8.64 -6.68 1.24
C VAL A 59 7.66 -6.74 2.42
N LYS A 60 7.47 -7.92 3.01
CA LYS A 60 6.61 -8.08 4.18
C LYS A 60 7.10 -7.26 5.38
N THR A 61 8.41 -7.20 5.58
CA THR A 61 9.01 -6.43 6.68
C THR A 61 8.89 -4.93 6.42
N LEU A 62 9.22 -4.46 5.20
CA LEU A 62 9.06 -3.06 4.81
C LEU A 62 7.62 -2.57 4.96
N ARG A 63 6.64 -3.33 4.45
CA ARG A 63 5.22 -3.00 4.60
C ARG A 63 4.80 -2.96 6.07
N ARG A 64 5.31 -3.87 6.91
CA ARG A 64 5.03 -3.86 8.35
C ARG A 64 5.60 -2.62 9.05
N LEU A 65 6.81 -2.19 8.69
CA LEU A 65 7.43 -0.98 9.23
C LEU A 65 6.68 0.28 8.77
N ARG A 66 6.28 0.33 7.48
CA ARG A 66 5.43 1.40 6.94
C ARG A 66 4.11 1.53 7.70
N ARG A 67 3.42 0.41 7.95
CA ARG A 67 2.14 0.37 8.68
C ARG A 67 2.24 0.74 10.17
N ARG A 68 3.46 0.78 10.72
CA ARG A 68 3.75 1.24 12.09
C ARG A 68 4.29 2.66 12.15
N VAL A 69 4.46 3.30 10.99
CA VAL A 69 5.06 4.64 10.84
C VAL A 69 6.54 4.68 11.25
N ASP A 70 7.21 3.51 11.33
CA ASP A 70 8.67 3.43 11.48
C ASP A 70 9.36 3.85 10.17
N VAL A 71 8.70 3.56 9.04
CA VAL A 71 9.04 4.07 7.71
C VAL A 71 7.93 5.03 7.29
N ASN A 72 8.31 6.12 6.59
CA ASN A 72 7.35 7.10 6.11
C ASN A 72 6.24 6.42 5.27
N THR A 73 4.98 6.76 5.56
CA THR A 73 3.79 6.18 4.92
C THR A 73 3.72 6.42 3.42
N GLU A 74 4.48 7.39 2.91
CA GLU A 74 4.58 7.71 1.47
C GLU A 74 5.53 6.80 0.70
N VAL A 75 6.37 6.02 1.39
CA VAL A 75 7.33 5.13 0.72
C VAL A 75 6.54 4.08 -0.06
N GLY A 76 6.69 4.08 -1.38
CA GLY A 76 6.06 3.09 -2.27
C GLY A 76 6.93 1.84 -2.34
N VAL A 77 6.31 0.66 -2.26
CA VAL A 77 7.02 -0.63 -2.30
C VAL A 77 6.35 -1.54 -3.32
N VAL A 78 7.02 -1.76 -4.45
CA VAL A 78 6.49 -2.48 -5.61
C VAL A 78 7.32 -3.72 -5.88
N ARG A 79 6.67 -4.89 -5.88
CA ARG A 79 7.34 -6.16 -6.20
C ARG A 79 6.82 -6.72 -7.51
N ASP A 80 7.63 -6.65 -8.55
CA ASP A 80 7.38 -7.32 -9.82
C ASP A 80 7.96 -8.74 -9.78
N ILE A 81 7.06 -9.71 -9.61
CA ILE A 81 7.40 -11.14 -9.52
C ILE A 81 7.94 -11.66 -10.86
N ARG A 82 7.43 -11.15 -11.99
CA ARG A 82 7.79 -11.62 -13.33
C ARG A 82 9.18 -11.15 -13.74
N LEU A 83 9.50 -9.88 -13.47
CA LEU A 83 10.82 -9.31 -13.78
C LEU A 83 11.87 -9.61 -12.70
N LYS A 84 11.46 -10.19 -11.56
CA LYS A 84 12.30 -10.36 -10.36
C LYS A 84 12.90 -9.02 -9.94
N GLU A 85 12.04 -8.05 -9.71
CA GLU A 85 12.42 -6.69 -9.30
C GLU A 85 11.62 -6.24 -8.09
N LEU A 86 12.32 -5.65 -7.15
CA LEU A 86 11.75 -4.90 -6.03
C LEU A 86 12.12 -3.44 -6.25
N ARG A 87 11.12 -2.57 -6.41
CA ARG A 87 11.30 -1.13 -6.59
C ARG A 87 10.74 -0.40 -5.38
N ILE A 88 11.55 0.48 -4.81
CA ILE A 88 11.19 1.30 -3.66
C ILE A 88 11.28 2.77 -4.08
N TYR A 89 10.23 3.52 -3.77
CA TYR A 89 10.12 4.93 -4.14
C TYR A 89 9.97 5.79 -2.89
N THR A 90 10.89 6.74 -2.70
CA THR A 90 10.82 7.78 -1.67
C THR A 90 10.64 9.17 -2.27
N ASP A 91 10.50 9.25 -3.59
CA ASP A 91 10.37 10.50 -4.35
C ASP A 91 9.03 11.21 -4.10
N TYR A 92 9.04 12.52 -4.36
CA TYR A 92 7.89 13.42 -4.26
C TYR A 92 7.07 13.45 -5.55
N GLY A 93 5.85 13.97 -5.48
CA GLY A 93 4.99 14.20 -6.64
C GLY A 93 4.21 12.97 -7.13
N ARG A 94 4.30 11.83 -6.43
CA ARG A 94 3.50 10.64 -6.75
C ARG A 94 2.06 10.84 -6.27
N CYS A 95 1.10 10.44 -7.09
CA CYS A 95 -0.30 10.38 -6.70
C CYS A 95 -0.54 9.11 -5.89
N SER A 96 -1.13 9.24 -4.71
CA SER A 96 -1.51 8.12 -3.85
C SER A 96 -2.93 8.29 -3.35
N ARG A 97 -3.56 7.19 -2.94
CA ARG A 97 -4.89 7.18 -2.35
C ARG A 97 -4.95 6.23 -1.15
N PRO A 98 -5.69 6.57 -0.10
CA PRO A 98 -5.81 5.71 1.07
C PRO A 98 -6.82 4.59 0.84
N LEU A 99 -6.43 3.38 1.21
CA LEU A 99 -7.27 2.19 1.17
C LEU A 99 -7.30 1.50 2.53
N PHE A 100 -8.36 0.73 2.81
CA PHE A 100 -8.38 -0.14 3.98
C PHE A 100 -7.52 -1.37 3.76
N ILE A 101 -6.74 -1.74 4.77
CA ILE A 101 -5.93 -2.96 4.73
C ILE A 101 -6.82 -4.19 4.96
N VAL A 102 -6.64 -5.20 4.11
CA VAL A 102 -7.34 -6.48 4.20
C VAL A 102 -6.35 -7.59 4.54
N GLU A 103 -6.71 -8.43 5.52
CA GLU A 103 -6.00 -9.68 5.81
C GLU A 103 -7.00 -10.84 5.85
N LYS A 104 -6.71 -11.92 5.11
CA LYS A 104 -7.55 -13.13 5.07
C LYS A 104 -9.03 -12.80 4.81
N GLN A 105 -9.31 -12.00 3.78
CA GLN A 105 -10.68 -11.60 3.42
C GLN A 105 -11.45 -10.87 4.54
N ARG A 106 -10.72 -10.13 5.39
CA ARG A 106 -11.28 -9.31 6.46
C ARG A 106 -10.54 -7.98 6.54
N LEU A 107 -11.30 -6.89 6.65
CA LEU A 107 -10.75 -5.59 7.01
C LEU A 107 -10.06 -5.65 8.36
N LEU A 108 -8.92 -4.98 8.50
CA LEU A 108 -8.27 -4.82 9.80
C LEU A 108 -9.09 -3.90 10.73
N ILE A 109 -9.62 -2.80 10.22
CA ILE A 109 -10.54 -1.91 10.94
C ILE A 109 -11.82 -2.66 11.34
N LYS A 110 -12.27 -2.47 12.58
CA LYS A 110 -13.49 -3.09 13.13
C LYS A 110 -14.52 -2.03 13.52
N LYS A 111 -15.76 -2.48 13.74
CA LYS A 111 -16.86 -1.62 14.19
C LYS A 111 -16.54 -0.86 15.49
N LYS A 112 -15.78 -1.47 16.41
CA LYS A 112 -15.34 -0.81 17.65
C LYS A 112 -14.47 0.42 17.39
N ASP A 113 -13.63 0.37 16.35
CA ASP A 113 -12.69 1.44 16.02
C ASP A 113 -13.46 2.61 15.36
N ILE A 114 -14.48 2.27 14.55
CA ILE A 114 -15.42 3.25 13.99
C ILE A 114 -16.25 3.93 15.08
N GLN A 115 -16.74 3.16 16.06
CA GLN A 115 -17.48 3.71 17.20
C GLN A 115 -16.61 4.64 18.04
N ALA A 116 -15.35 4.27 18.29
CA ALA A 116 -14.39 5.12 18.98
C ALA A 116 -14.14 6.43 18.20
N LEU A 117 -13.99 6.35 16.88
CA LEU A 117 -13.85 7.53 16.01
C LEU A 117 -15.09 8.46 16.07
N GLN A 118 -16.30 7.90 16.15
CA GLN A 118 -17.54 8.67 16.24
C GLN A 118 -17.76 9.33 17.61
N GLN A 119 -17.27 8.69 18.67
CA GLN A 119 -17.43 9.14 20.06
C GLN A 119 -16.29 10.04 20.54
N ARG A 120 -15.36 10.42 19.66
CA ARG A 120 -14.22 11.27 20.04
C ARG A 120 -14.68 12.61 20.61
N GLU A 121 -14.11 12.98 21.76
CA GLU A 121 -14.41 14.24 22.43
C GLU A 121 -13.62 15.40 21.82
N THR A 122 -12.37 15.15 21.40
CA THR A 122 -11.50 16.13 20.76
C THR A 122 -11.18 15.73 19.31
N PRO A 123 -10.87 16.70 18.43
CA PRO A 123 -10.43 16.41 17.07
C PRO A 123 -9.06 15.69 17.00
N GLU A 124 -8.25 15.85 18.06
CA GLU A 124 -6.88 15.37 18.15
C GLU A 124 -6.82 13.89 18.57
N ASP A 125 -7.78 13.44 19.39
CA ASP A 125 -7.85 12.05 19.83
C ASP A 125 -8.54 11.16 18.77
N GLY A 126 -7.84 10.11 18.34
CA GLY A 126 -8.41 9.05 17.51
C GLY A 126 -8.79 9.50 16.08
N GLY A 127 -8.15 10.55 15.55
CA GLY A 127 -8.38 11.05 14.20
C GLY A 127 -7.78 10.19 13.07
N TRP A 128 -7.71 10.74 11.86
CA TRP A 128 -7.18 10.04 10.68
C TRP A 128 -5.74 9.51 10.88
N HIS A 129 -4.87 10.32 11.46
CA HIS A 129 -3.49 9.94 11.75
C HIS A 129 -3.39 8.70 12.64
N ASP A 130 -4.31 8.54 13.59
CA ASP A 130 -4.38 7.37 14.48
C ASP A 130 -4.85 6.12 13.73
N LEU A 131 -5.75 6.24 12.75
CA LEU A 131 -6.14 5.11 11.89
C LEU A 131 -4.98 4.65 11.00
N VAL A 132 -4.19 5.59 10.49
CA VAL A 132 -2.99 5.29 9.70
C VAL A 132 -1.92 4.64 10.59
N SER A 133 -1.65 5.20 11.78
CA SER A 133 -0.63 4.66 12.69
C SER A 133 -0.97 3.30 13.28
N LYS A 134 -2.27 3.01 13.46
CA LYS A 134 -2.78 1.68 13.84
C LYS A 134 -2.70 0.67 12.70
N GLY A 135 -2.31 1.08 11.49
CA GLY A 135 -2.23 0.22 10.32
C GLY A 135 -3.60 -0.25 9.85
N PHE A 136 -4.63 0.58 9.97
CA PHE A 136 -5.95 0.31 9.38
C PHE A 136 -6.06 0.81 7.94
N ILE A 137 -5.32 1.88 7.64
CA ILE A 137 -5.34 2.58 6.37
C ILE A 137 -3.91 2.63 5.83
N GLU A 138 -3.75 2.39 4.53
CA GLU A 138 -2.48 2.44 3.83
C GLU A 138 -2.60 3.32 2.59
N TYR A 139 -1.60 4.16 2.34
CA TYR A 139 -1.52 4.95 1.12
C TYR A 139 -0.91 4.09 0.02
N ILE A 140 -1.64 3.93 -1.07
CA ILE A 140 -1.21 3.17 -2.25
C ILE A 140 -1.02 4.16 -3.39
N ASP A 141 0.18 4.15 -3.98
CA ASP A 141 0.48 4.92 -5.19
C ASP A 141 0.14 4.13 -6.46
N THR A 142 0.23 4.80 -7.61
CA THR A 142 -0.14 4.22 -8.90
C THR A 142 0.71 3.00 -9.28
N GLU A 143 1.98 2.96 -8.89
CA GLU A 143 2.86 1.84 -9.22
C GLU A 143 2.62 0.65 -8.30
N GLU A 144 2.33 0.87 -7.01
CA GLU A 144 1.96 -0.19 -6.09
C GLU A 144 0.58 -0.75 -6.42
N GLU A 145 -0.35 0.09 -6.90
CA GLU A 145 -1.70 -0.30 -7.32
C GLU A 145 -1.69 -1.46 -8.33
N GLU A 146 -0.79 -1.44 -9.32
CA GLU A 146 -0.61 -2.50 -10.34
C GLU A 146 -0.32 -3.89 -9.76
N THR A 147 0.22 -3.95 -8.53
CA THR A 147 0.57 -5.21 -7.86
C THR A 147 -0.39 -5.59 -6.73
N THR A 148 -1.42 -4.77 -6.49
CA THR A 148 -2.38 -4.97 -5.41
C THR A 148 -3.73 -5.44 -5.95
N MET A 149 -4.42 -6.28 -5.17
CA MET A 149 -5.81 -6.63 -5.44
C MET A 149 -6.71 -5.86 -4.49
N ILE A 150 -7.60 -5.03 -5.04
CA ILE A 150 -8.49 -4.13 -4.31
C ILE A 150 -9.95 -4.59 -4.47
N SER A 151 -10.68 -4.76 -3.37
CA SER A 151 -12.12 -4.99 -3.40
C SER A 151 -12.89 -3.67 -3.46
N MET A 152 -13.95 -3.61 -4.27
CA MET A 152 -14.78 -2.40 -4.40
C MET A 152 -15.69 -2.17 -3.19
N THR A 153 -16.20 -3.27 -2.61
CA THR A 153 -17.08 -3.22 -1.46
C THR A 153 -16.72 -4.26 -0.41
N ILE A 154 -17.18 -4.03 0.82
CA ILE A 154 -17.03 -4.99 1.92
C ILE A 154 -17.79 -6.29 1.62
N ASN A 155 -18.88 -6.22 0.84
CA ASN A 155 -19.64 -7.39 0.44
C ASN A 155 -18.81 -8.33 -0.43
N ASP A 156 -17.94 -7.80 -1.29
CA ASP A 156 -17.06 -8.62 -2.12
C ASP A 156 -16.13 -9.48 -1.25
N LEU A 157 -15.59 -8.91 -0.17
CA LEU A 157 -14.77 -9.64 0.81
C LEU A 157 -15.57 -10.70 1.57
N VAL A 158 -16.84 -10.42 1.87
CA VAL A 158 -17.72 -11.38 2.56
C VAL A 158 -18.07 -12.54 1.62
N SER A 159 -18.45 -12.24 0.38
CA SER A 159 -18.72 -13.24 -0.66
C SER A 159 -17.49 -14.10 -0.92
N ALA A 160 -16.32 -13.48 -1.06
CA ALA A 160 -15.05 -14.19 -1.25
C ALA A 160 -14.71 -15.15 -0.09
N ARG A 161 -15.13 -14.81 1.13
CA ARG A 161 -14.94 -15.66 2.32
C ARG A 161 -15.96 -16.79 2.42
N LEU A 162 -17.22 -16.55 2.04
CA LEU A 162 -18.30 -17.52 2.20
C LEU A 162 -18.34 -18.52 1.05
N ASN A 163 -18.13 -18.05 -0.18
CA ASN A 163 -18.15 -18.86 -1.40
C ASN A 163 -16.83 -18.68 -2.18
N PRO A 164 -15.71 -19.28 -1.74
CA PRO A 164 -14.41 -19.09 -2.40
C PRO A 164 -14.39 -19.54 -3.87
N GLU A 165 -15.19 -20.55 -4.23
CA GLU A 165 -15.25 -21.07 -5.61
C GLU A 165 -15.97 -20.13 -6.59
N GLU A 166 -16.90 -19.31 -6.09
CA GLU A 166 -17.63 -18.30 -6.89
C GLU A 166 -16.99 -16.92 -6.79
N ALA A 167 -16.01 -16.76 -5.91
CA ALA A 167 -15.34 -15.51 -5.66
C ALA A 167 -14.51 -15.08 -6.86
N TYR A 168 -14.57 -13.79 -7.21
CA TYR A 168 -13.68 -13.23 -8.23
C TYR A 168 -12.20 -13.33 -7.82
N SER A 169 -11.91 -13.13 -6.54
CA SER A 169 -10.56 -13.24 -5.98
C SER A 169 -10.60 -13.70 -4.53
N ASP A 170 -9.64 -14.54 -4.16
CA ASP A 170 -9.36 -15.02 -2.80
C ASP A 170 -8.15 -14.30 -2.17
N THR A 171 -7.53 -13.37 -2.90
CA THR A 171 -6.24 -12.74 -2.56
C THR A 171 -6.30 -11.21 -2.44
N TYR A 172 -7.48 -10.67 -2.15
CA TYR A 172 -7.66 -9.26 -1.81
C TYR A 172 -6.67 -8.78 -0.73
N THR A 173 -5.96 -7.70 -1.07
CA THR A 173 -4.94 -7.04 -0.23
C THR A 173 -5.48 -5.78 0.43
N HIS A 174 -6.39 -5.08 -0.27
CA HIS A 174 -6.97 -3.82 0.15
C HIS A 174 -8.45 -3.77 -0.21
N CYS A 175 -9.14 -2.80 0.37
CA CYS A 175 -10.54 -2.50 0.06
C CYS A 175 -10.70 -0.99 -0.11
N GLU A 176 -11.51 -0.59 -1.08
CA GLU A 176 -11.96 0.79 -1.23
C GLU A 176 -12.67 1.26 0.03
N ILE A 177 -12.42 2.52 0.41
CA ILE A 177 -13.15 3.17 1.50
C ILE A 177 -14.59 3.44 1.04
N HIS A 178 -14.73 4.03 -0.16
CA HIS A 178 -16.02 4.22 -0.82
C HIS A 178 -15.81 4.51 -2.32
N PRO A 179 -16.57 3.88 -3.25
CA PRO A 179 -16.37 4.08 -4.69
C PRO A 179 -16.52 5.54 -5.17
N SER A 180 -17.35 6.34 -4.50
CA SER A 180 -17.55 7.76 -4.88
C SER A 180 -16.30 8.64 -4.71
N LEU A 181 -15.27 8.14 -4.01
CA LEU A 181 -14.02 8.88 -3.78
C LEU A 181 -13.17 9.04 -5.05
N ILE A 182 -13.55 8.35 -6.14
CA ILE A 182 -13.00 8.57 -7.48
C ILE A 182 -13.42 9.93 -8.07
N LEU A 183 -14.52 10.50 -7.60
CA LEU A 183 -15.04 11.76 -8.12
C LEU A 183 -14.19 12.94 -7.64
N GLY A 184 -14.13 13.99 -8.47
CA GLY A 184 -13.60 15.30 -8.09
C GLY A 184 -14.70 16.22 -7.54
N VAL A 185 -14.32 17.42 -7.09
CA VAL A 185 -15.22 18.39 -6.44
C VAL A 185 -16.45 18.74 -7.29
N CYS A 186 -16.29 18.96 -8.60
CA CYS A 186 -17.42 19.30 -9.47
C CYS A 186 -18.33 18.10 -9.76
N ALA A 187 -17.80 16.87 -9.74
CA ALA A 187 -18.60 15.68 -9.97
C ALA A 187 -19.34 15.25 -8.71
N SER A 188 -18.80 15.54 -7.52
CA SER A 188 -19.44 15.21 -6.24
C SER A 188 -20.70 16.02 -5.91
N ILE A 189 -20.99 17.07 -6.68
CA ILE A 189 -22.23 17.87 -6.54
C ILE A 189 -23.35 17.41 -7.48
N ILE A 190 -23.06 16.48 -8.40
CA ILE A 190 -24.05 15.97 -9.35
C ILE A 190 -24.92 14.94 -8.61
N PRO A 191 -26.25 15.14 -8.54
CA PRO A 191 -27.13 14.12 -7.99
C PRO A 191 -27.19 12.93 -8.96
N PHE A 192 -27.05 11.72 -8.41
CA PHE A 192 -27.13 10.45 -9.15
C PHE A 192 -26.28 10.44 -10.45
N PRO A 193 -24.96 10.67 -10.35
CA PRO A 193 -24.09 10.77 -11.52
C PRO A 193 -23.97 9.45 -12.29
N ASP A 194 -24.25 8.33 -11.63
CA ASP A 194 -24.32 6.97 -12.16
C ASP A 194 -25.54 6.70 -13.05
N HIS A 195 -26.52 7.62 -13.06
CA HIS A 195 -27.73 7.54 -13.89
C HIS A 195 -27.74 8.56 -15.05
N ASN A 196 -26.69 9.36 -15.19
CA ASN A 196 -26.57 10.38 -16.24
C ASN A 196 -25.77 9.84 -17.45
N GLN A 197 -26.10 10.37 -18.64
CA GLN A 197 -25.56 9.95 -19.93
C GLN A 197 -24.16 10.53 -20.22
#